data_AF-A0A6L6WD16-F1
#
_entry.id   AF-A0A6L6WD16-F1
#
_cell.length_a   1.000
_cell.length_b   1.000
_cell.length_c   1.000
_cell.angle_alpha   90.00
_cell.angle_beta   90.00
_cell.angle_gamma   90.00
#
_symmetry.space_group_name_H-M   'P 1'
#
loop_
_entity.id
_entity.type
_entity.pdbx_description
1 polymer ?
#
loop_
_entity_poly.entity_id
_entity_poly.type
_entity_poly.pdbx_seq_one_letter_code
_entity_poly.pdbx_strand_id
1 'polypeptide(L)'
;MFNFFKKPVWPPNFKNPPWGDRKSIYDHIAEHINPERHEDLSEGGYRLPDEPEADPNSISFASGAMDGMFGHHGSSKIQDEIVSDLHAALMSACENASDRNVHSLYRMFKDSSALEVVDPLVKRIHEQQVINGGRIREIVYWFTTKAADREPVKLSMALLGLLREVEDSKVFLTLGRHDEFTLFSAVAISNNESYNDEVLWQLAKSVEGWGRISTVERLTDTNNPEIKDWLLRSGFKNSIMYEYLACICARAGELHLALQRDEIDSELFNSASELIDTLVSGEGGPAEGLADYEHGCAAVSRLLAHGEGKFSTASHYRFLWKLKERVGEYLSGERQIEQDWSQSDAKEIAEKLDKLLSCRDWKEVIIADLKHGDRQAFWDASRACEKLGVDPWPHFVNRTKAGEDYWWDLMRRSDPSRIDEVLALGMEKIPLDDIATGPSNKLGLGIEYASHTALDFILRDLGDYPGKGWAFVEAGLQSPVVRNRIMALKALSVWRRENWPEGTEVALQKFMGVEPETDVKKHFNNLIAGRNLD
;
A
#
# COMPACT_ATOMS: atom_id res chain seq x y z
N MET A 1 61.92 -12.28 -23.38
CA MET A 1 60.96 -11.39 -22.68
C MET A 1 59.87 -12.31 -22.12
N PHE A 2 59.95 -12.64 -20.83
CA PHE A 2 59.08 -13.63 -20.20
C PHE A 2 57.64 -13.10 -20.11
N ASN A 3 56.72 -13.69 -20.88
CA ASN A 3 55.29 -13.57 -20.61
C ASN A 3 54.99 -14.41 -19.36
N PHE A 4 54.99 -13.77 -18.19
CA PHE A 4 54.42 -14.34 -16.98
C PHE A 4 52.91 -14.49 -17.20
N PHE A 5 52.45 -15.69 -17.56
CA PHE A 5 51.06 -16.07 -17.36
C PHE A 5 50.80 -16.03 -15.85
N LYS A 6 50.26 -14.91 -15.34
CA LYS A 6 49.80 -14.83 -13.95
C LYS A 6 48.73 -15.90 -13.77
N LYS A 7 48.93 -16.79 -12.79
CA LYS A 7 47.91 -17.78 -12.43
C LYS A 7 46.60 -17.06 -12.07
N PRO A 8 45.43 -17.58 -12.49
CA PRO A 8 44.15 -17.02 -12.08
C PRO A 8 44.04 -16.99 -10.56
N VAL A 9 43.54 -15.88 -10.01
CA VAL A 9 43.34 -15.67 -8.57
C VAL A 9 42.03 -16.34 -8.17
N TRP A 10 42.10 -17.20 -7.16
CA TRP A 10 40.94 -17.81 -6.49
C TRP A 10 41.33 -18.24 -5.07
N PRO A 11 40.46 -18.07 -4.05
CA PRO A 11 39.13 -17.43 -4.05
C PRO A 11 39.20 -15.88 -4.14
N PRO A 12 38.05 -15.17 -4.19
CA PRO A 12 38.00 -13.72 -4.04
C PRO A 12 38.71 -13.22 -2.76
N ASN A 13 39.26 -12.01 -2.81
CA ASN A 13 39.86 -11.38 -1.63
C ASN A 13 38.79 -10.79 -0.71
N PHE A 14 38.29 -11.60 0.22
CA PHE A 14 37.26 -11.19 1.18
C PHE A 14 37.67 -10.06 2.13
N LYS A 15 38.97 -9.72 2.23
CA LYS A 15 39.47 -8.64 3.10
C LYS A 15 39.43 -7.26 2.45
N ASN A 16 39.19 -7.18 1.14
CA ASN A 16 39.10 -5.93 0.39
C ASN A 16 37.78 -5.88 -0.41
N PRO A 17 36.62 -5.81 0.25
CA PRO A 17 35.33 -5.79 -0.42
C PRO A 17 35.11 -4.50 -1.23
N PRO A 18 34.37 -4.57 -2.36
CA PRO A 18 33.99 -3.38 -3.15
C PRO A 18 33.21 -2.30 -2.38
N TRP A 19 32.56 -2.66 -1.27
CA TRP A 19 31.77 -1.75 -0.44
C TRP A 19 32.52 -1.16 0.77
N GLY A 20 33.80 -1.52 0.97
CA GLY A 20 34.60 -1.05 2.10
C GLY A 20 33.98 -1.40 3.45
N ASP A 21 33.94 -0.44 4.37
CA ASP A 21 33.42 -0.61 5.74
C ASP A 21 31.91 -0.37 5.87
N ARG A 22 31.18 -0.19 4.75
CA ARG A 22 29.73 0.04 4.79
C ARG A 22 29.00 -1.18 5.35
N LYS A 23 27.95 -0.92 6.13
CA LYS A 23 27.16 -1.95 6.82
C LYS A 23 26.48 -2.87 5.79
N SER A 24 26.55 -4.18 6.03
CA SER A 24 25.83 -5.16 5.22
C SER A 24 24.32 -5.01 5.40
N ILE A 25 23.58 -5.09 4.28
CA ILE A 25 22.12 -5.10 4.29
C ILE A 25 21.60 -6.35 5.00
N TYR A 26 22.19 -7.52 4.75
CA TYR A 26 21.82 -8.77 5.42
C TYR A 26 21.98 -8.64 6.94
N ASP A 27 23.16 -8.20 7.40
CA ASP A 27 23.42 -8.06 8.84
C ASP A 27 22.51 -6.98 9.46
N HIS A 28 22.24 -5.89 8.74
CA HIS A 28 21.27 -4.87 9.17
C HIS A 28 19.88 -5.47 9.37
N ILE A 29 19.32 -6.17 8.38
CA ILE A 29 17.97 -6.76 8.51
C ILE A 29 17.95 -7.79 9.64
N ALA A 30 18.96 -8.66 9.72
CA ALA A 30 19.07 -9.70 10.75
C ALA A 30 19.09 -9.12 12.18
N GLU A 31 19.77 -8.00 12.40
CA GLU A 31 19.81 -7.30 13.69
C GLU A 31 18.46 -6.69 14.10
N HIS A 32 17.58 -6.41 13.13
CA HIS A 32 16.28 -5.78 13.37
C HIS A 32 15.10 -6.77 13.37
N ILE A 33 15.36 -8.08 13.20
CA ILE A 33 14.33 -9.11 13.37
C ILE A 33 13.94 -9.19 14.84
N ASN A 34 12.66 -8.93 15.14
CA ASN A 34 12.17 -9.01 16.50
C ASN A 34 12.14 -10.47 17.00
N PRO A 35 12.82 -10.82 18.12
CA PRO A 35 12.82 -12.17 18.66
C PRO A 35 11.47 -12.64 19.20
N GLU A 36 10.58 -11.72 19.60
CA GLU A 36 9.26 -12.03 20.18
C GLU A 36 8.13 -11.93 19.15
N ARG A 37 8.32 -11.13 18.10
CA ARG A 37 7.40 -10.99 16.97
C ARG A 37 8.14 -11.27 15.69
N HIS A 38 8.31 -12.56 15.38
CA HIS A 38 8.94 -13.00 14.13
C HIS A 38 8.17 -12.62 12.86
N GLU A 39 7.13 -11.80 12.94
CA GLU A 39 6.33 -11.36 11.80
C GLU A 39 6.80 -9.99 11.29
N ASP A 40 7.54 -9.20 12.09
CA ASP A 40 7.92 -7.82 11.73
C ASP A 40 9.40 -7.51 11.98
N LEU A 41 9.88 -6.50 11.26
CA LEU A 41 11.12 -5.79 11.60
C LEU A 41 10.82 -4.73 12.66
N SER A 42 11.79 -4.44 13.51
CA SER A 42 11.74 -3.21 14.33
C SER A 42 11.77 -1.97 13.44
N GLU A 43 11.24 -0.82 13.91
CA GLU A 43 11.11 0.42 13.10
C GLU A 43 12.39 0.82 12.36
N GLY A 44 13.56 0.64 12.98
CA GLY A 44 14.86 0.94 12.37
C GLY A 44 15.28 0.02 11.22
N GLY A 45 14.64 -1.15 11.09
CA GLY A 45 14.96 -2.17 10.08
C GLY A 45 14.32 -1.92 8.71
N TYR A 46 13.29 -1.06 8.63
CA TYR A 46 12.64 -0.69 7.38
C TYR A 46 13.40 0.36 6.56
N ARG A 47 14.36 1.06 7.18
CA ARG A 47 15.22 2.01 6.48
C ARG A 47 16.57 1.37 6.20
N LEU A 48 16.85 1.11 4.94
CA LEU A 48 18.07 0.41 4.55
C LEU A 48 19.33 1.28 4.75
N PRO A 49 20.50 0.68 5.04
CA PRO A 49 21.75 1.42 5.22
C PRO A 49 22.23 2.21 3.99
N ASP A 50 21.76 1.83 2.79
CA ASP A 50 22.10 2.49 1.52
C ASP A 50 21.11 3.59 1.12
N GLU A 51 20.06 3.79 1.91
CA GLU A 51 18.99 4.71 1.60
C GLU A 51 19.41 6.16 1.87
N PRO A 52 19.24 7.09 0.89
CA PRO A 52 19.57 8.48 1.10
C PRO A 52 18.68 9.12 2.18
N GLU A 53 19.02 10.35 2.59
CA GLU A 53 18.11 11.14 3.42
C GLU A 53 16.83 11.46 2.64
N ALA A 54 15.68 11.26 3.28
CA ALA A 54 14.40 11.55 2.68
C ALA A 54 14.29 13.05 2.36
N ASP A 55 13.96 13.38 1.10
CA ASP A 55 13.60 14.74 0.74
C ASP A 55 12.11 14.94 1.04
N PRO A 56 11.75 15.80 2.02
CA PRO A 56 10.36 16.04 2.41
C PRO A 56 9.51 16.70 1.30
N ASN A 57 10.12 17.11 0.19
CA ASN A 57 9.43 17.64 -0.99
C ASN A 57 9.37 16.65 -2.14
N SER A 58 9.71 15.38 -1.92
CA SER A 58 9.67 14.33 -2.93
C SER A 58 8.69 13.22 -2.51
N ILE A 59 8.03 12.61 -3.50
CA ILE A 59 7.27 11.38 -3.30
C ILE A 59 8.21 10.23 -3.65
N SER A 60 8.48 9.35 -2.69
CA SER A 60 9.16 8.09 -2.92
C SER A 60 8.17 6.95 -3.11
N PHE A 61 8.57 5.93 -3.86
CA PHE A 61 7.84 4.67 -3.87
C PHE A 61 8.07 3.93 -2.55
N ALA A 62 7.04 3.23 -2.06
CA ALA A 62 7.22 2.28 -0.98
C ALA A 62 8.21 1.18 -1.41
N SER A 63 8.96 0.62 -0.44
CA SER A 63 9.87 -0.49 -0.71
C SER A 63 9.17 -1.63 -1.44
N GLY A 64 9.83 -2.22 -2.43
CA GLY A 64 9.25 -3.28 -3.27
C GLY A 64 8.13 -2.85 -4.23
N ALA A 65 7.61 -1.62 -4.16
CA ALA A 65 6.49 -1.18 -5.00
C ALA A 65 6.84 -1.11 -6.49
N MET A 66 8.04 -0.62 -6.82
CA MET A 66 8.51 -0.57 -8.20
C MET A 66 8.61 -1.99 -8.79
N ASP A 67 9.17 -2.92 -8.02
CA ASP A 67 9.35 -4.31 -8.45
C ASP A 67 8.00 -5.02 -8.60
N GLY A 68 7.05 -4.77 -7.67
CA GLY A 68 5.70 -5.32 -7.71
C GLY A 68 4.83 -4.78 -8.84
N MET A 69 4.92 -3.49 -9.17
CA MET A 69 4.09 -2.87 -10.23
C MET A 69 4.64 -3.09 -11.64
N PHE A 70 5.96 -3.12 -11.81
CA PHE A 70 6.59 -3.02 -13.14
C PHE A 70 7.34 -4.28 -13.60
N GLY A 71 7.23 -5.41 -12.89
CA GLY A 71 7.95 -6.66 -13.18
C GLY A 71 7.69 -7.32 -14.55
N HIS A 72 6.89 -6.72 -15.44
CA HIS A 72 6.42 -7.32 -16.69
C HIS A 72 6.63 -6.47 -17.96
N HIS A 73 7.76 -5.78 -18.09
CA HIS A 73 8.03 -4.97 -19.30
C HIS A 73 9.17 -5.50 -20.18
N GLY A 74 8.86 -5.60 -21.48
CA GLY A 74 9.67 -6.27 -22.52
C GLY A 74 10.92 -5.51 -22.96
N SER A 75 11.83 -6.26 -23.60
CA SER A 75 13.22 -5.88 -23.85
C SER A 75 13.42 -4.76 -24.87
N SER A 76 14.29 -3.80 -24.55
CA SER A 76 14.82 -2.79 -25.50
C SER A 76 16.27 -3.10 -25.90
N LYS A 77 16.75 -2.56 -27.04
CA LYS A 77 18.14 -2.80 -27.52
C LYS A 77 19.24 -2.34 -26.55
N ILE A 78 19.00 -1.30 -25.74
CA ILE A 78 19.96 -0.81 -24.75
C ILE A 78 20.16 -1.84 -23.62
N GLN A 79 19.12 -2.59 -23.31
CA GLN A 79 19.12 -3.62 -22.27
C GLN A 79 20.00 -4.83 -22.66
N ASP A 80 20.00 -5.21 -23.94
CA ASP A 80 20.82 -6.33 -24.42
C ASP A 80 22.34 -6.07 -24.26
N GLU A 81 22.80 -4.83 -24.50
CA GLU A 81 24.20 -4.45 -24.30
C GLU A 81 24.59 -4.51 -22.82
N ILE A 82 23.73 -3.97 -21.94
CA ILE A 82 23.94 -4.00 -20.48
C ILE A 82 24.03 -5.46 -19.99
N VAL A 83 23.09 -6.31 -20.38
CA VAL A 83 23.07 -7.74 -20.02
C VAL A 83 24.32 -8.44 -20.55
N SER A 84 24.78 -8.07 -21.76
CA SER A 84 25.96 -8.67 -22.35
C SER A 84 27.22 -8.36 -21.55
N ASP A 85 27.40 -7.10 -21.16
CA ASP A 85 28.54 -6.64 -20.38
C ASP A 85 28.50 -7.21 -18.95
N LEU A 86 27.30 -7.28 -18.35
CA LEU A 86 27.08 -7.81 -17.01
C LEU A 86 27.50 -9.29 -16.93
N HIS A 87 27.06 -10.07 -17.91
CA HIS A 87 27.47 -11.46 -18.07
C HIS A 87 28.99 -11.59 -18.26
N ALA A 88 29.61 -10.74 -19.10
CA ALA A 88 31.06 -10.77 -19.31
C ALA A 88 31.85 -10.45 -18.04
N ALA A 89 31.37 -9.51 -17.22
CA ALA A 89 31.94 -9.19 -15.92
C ALA A 89 31.82 -10.35 -14.93
N LEU A 90 30.65 -11.03 -14.90
CA LEU A 90 30.43 -12.20 -14.06
C LEU A 90 31.40 -13.33 -14.44
N MET A 91 31.55 -13.60 -15.73
CA MET A 91 32.50 -14.59 -16.26
C MET A 91 33.94 -14.24 -15.91
N SER A 92 34.34 -12.99 -16.10
CA SER A 92 35.70 -12.52 -15.78
C SER A 92 36.04 -12.67 -14.30
N ALA A 93 35.07 -12.40 -13.41
CA ALA A 93 35.24 -12.59 -11.97
C ALA A 93 35.32 -14.07 -11.59
N CYS A 94 34.54 -14.94 -12.24
CA CYS A 94 34.57 -16.39 -12.01
C CYS A 94 35.85 -17.05 -12.54
N GLU A 95 36.42 -16.56 -13.65
CA GLU A 95 37.68 -17.06 -14.19
C GLU A 95 38.88 -16.62 -13.34
N ASN A 96 38.89 -15.35 -12.92
CA ASN A 96 39.96 -14.73 -12.14
C ASN A 96 39.40 -13.70 -11.14
N ALA A 97 39.28 -14.09 -9.88
CA ALA A 97 38.71 -13.29 -8.79
C ALA A 97 39.68 -12.24 -8.23
N SER A 98 40.41 -11.57 -9.12
CA SER A 98 41.23 -10.41 -8.73
C SER A 98 40.35 -9.25 -8.24
N ASP A 99 40.88 -8.41 -7.34
CA ASP A 99 40.16 -7.24 -6.82
C ASP A 99 39.54 -6.40 -7.95
N ARG A 100 40.27 -6.19 -9.04
CA ARG A 100 39.76 -5.47 -10.23
C ARG A 100 38.48 -6.09 -10.80
N ASN A 101 38.46 -7.41 -11.01
CA ASN A 101 37.32 -8.08 -11.64
C ASN A 101 36.11 -8.10 -10.71
N VAL A 102 36.32 -8.38 -9.42
CA VAL A 102 35.25 -8.39 -8.41
C VAL A 102 34.66 -6.98 -8.23
N HIS A 103 35.49 -5.93 -8.16
CA HIS A 103 35.01 -4.55 -8.07
C HIS A 103 34.28 -4.11 -9.34
N SER A 104 34.73 -4.57 -10.51
CA SER A 104 34.04 -4.31 -11.79
C SER A 104 32.66 -4.95 -11.80
N LEU A 105 32.56 -6.22 -11.41
CA LEU A 105 31.27 -6.93 -11.29
C LEU A 105 30.33 -6.22 -10.32
N TYR A 106 30.82 -5.87 -9.13
CA TYR A 106 30.00 -5.20 -8.12
C TYR A 106 29.48 -3.84 -8.60
N ARG A 107 30.30 -3.05 -9.30
CA ARG A 107 29.87 -1.78 -9.90
C ARG A 107 28.78 -2.00 -10.94
N MET A 108 28.94 -2.98 -11.82
CA MET A 108 27.92 -3.32 -12.82
C MET A 108 26.60 -3.75 -12.17
N PHE A 109 26.67 -4.54 -11.09
CA PHE A 109 25.48 -4.92 -10.33
C PHE A 109 24.80 -3.70 -9.72
N LYS A 110 25.58 -2.77 -9.15
CA LYS A 110 25.08 -1.55 -8.54
C LYS A 110 24.40 -0.60 -9.52
N ASP A 111 24.92 -0.52 -10.75
CA ASP A 111 24.43 0.41 -11.77
C ASP A 111 23.31 -0.21 -12.64
N SER A 112 22.92 -1.47 -12.39
CA SER A 112 21.86 -2.17 -13.13
C SER A 112 20.60 -2.32 -12.28
N SER A 113 19.43 -2.18 -12.90
CA SER A 113 18.16 -2.58 -12.29
C SER A 113 18.06 -4.11 -12.28
N ALA A 114 18.04 -4.74 -11.11
CA ALA A 114 17.91 -6.19 -10.97
C ALA A 114 16.65 -6.70 -11.69
N LEU A 115 15.53 -5.99 -11.54
CA LEU A 115 14.25 -6.33 -12.16
C LEU A 115 14.36 -6.43 -13.70
N GLU A 116 15.14 -5.55 -14.32
CA GLU A 116 15.27 -5.50 -15.77
C GLU A 116 16.27 -6.54 -16.32
N VAL A 117 17.31 -6.88 -15.57
CA VAL A 117 18.44 -7.65 -16.12
C VAL A 117 18.50 -9.10 -15.66
N VAL A 118 17.79 -9.50 -14.60
CA VAL A 118 17.84 -10.88 -14.06
C VAL A 118 17.45 -11.90 -15.11
N ASP A 119 16.23 -11.86 -15.66
CA ASP A 119 15.75 -12.91 -16.57
C ASP A 119 16.61 -13.04 -17.84
N PRO A 120 16.98 -11.94 -18.55
CA PRO A 120 17.90 -12.02 -19.68
C PRO A 120 19.29 -12.56 -19.30
N LEU A 121 19.82 -12.18 -18.13
CA LEU A 121 21.11 -12.66 -17.65
C LEU A 121 21.06 -14.16 -17.38
N VAL A 122 20.03 -14.65 -16.71
CA VAL A 122 19.81 -16.08 -16.42
C VAL A 122 19.71 -16.88 -17.71
N LYS A 123 18.93 -16.40 -18.66
CA LYS A 123 18.81 -17.03 -19.98
C LYS A 123 20.19 -17.16 -20.65
N ARG A 124 21.00 -16.10 -20.62
CA ARG A 124 22.33 -16.09 -21.23
C ARG A 124 23.32 -17.04 -20.53
N ILE A 125 23.28 -17.09 -19.20
CA ILE A 125 24.05 -18.04 -18.37
C ILE A 125 23.73 -19.48 -18.79
N HIS A 126 22.43 -19.79 -18.99
CA HIS A 126 21.98 -21.12 -19.40
C HIS A 126 22.43 -21.50 -20.82
N GLU A 127 22.34 -20.56 -21.77
CA GLU A 127 22.70 -20.79 -23.18
C GLU A 127 24.20 -21.06 -23.38
N GLN A 128 25.08 -20.44 -22.57
CA GLN A 128 26.52 -20.53 -22.79
C GLN A 128 27.19 -21.73 -22.11
N GLN A 129 26.56 -22.40 -21.13
CA GLN A 129 27.00 -23.67 -20.48
C GLN A 129 28.46 -23.76 -19.95
N VAL A 130 29.28 -22.70 -20.01
CA VAL A 130 30.70 -22.73 -19.59
C VAL A 130 30.90 -22.06 -18.23
N ILE A 131 30.16 -22.47 -17.19
CA ILE A 131 30.31 -21.82 -15.88
C ILE A 131 30.49 -22.82 -14.75
N ASN A 132 31.47 -22.53 -13.90
CA ASN A 132 31.68 -23.26 -12.65
C ASN A 132 30.68 -22.75 -11.61
N GLY A 133 29.60 -23.50 -11.40
CA GLY A 133 28.53 -23.15 -10.46
C GLY A 133 29.04 -22.89 -9.03
N GLY A 134 30.04 -23.64 -8.57
CA GLY A 134 30.67 -23.42 -7.25
C GLY A 134 31.35 -22.05 -7.13
N ARG A 135 32.00 -21.59 -8.20
CA ARG A 135 32.62 -20.25 -8.24
C ARG A 135 31.61 -19.12 -8.27
N ILE A 136 30.54 -19.25 -9.07
CA ILE A 136 29.43 -18.29 -9.03
C ILE A 136 28.88 -18.24 -7.61
N ARG A 137 28.58 -19.40 -7.02
CA ARG A 137 28.00 -19.51 -5.69
C ARG A 137 28.83 -18.74 -4.65
N GLU A 138 30.15 -18.92 -4.65
CA GLU A 138 31.04 -18.28 -3.68
C GLU A 138 30.96 -16.74 -3.76
N ILE A 139 30.91 -16.18 -4.97
CA ILE A 139 30.78 -14.73 -5.18
C ILE A 139 29.38 -14.23 -4.81
N VAL A 140 28.32 -14.85 -5.33
CA VAL A 140 26.94 -14.35 -5.14
C VAL A 140 26.47 -14.56 -3.71
N TYR A 141 26.89 -15.65 -3.03
CA TYR A 141 26.60 -15.83 -1.60
C TYR A 141 27.29 -14.76 -0.76
N TRP A 142 28.54 -14.40 -1.09
CA TRP A 142 29.25 -13.31 -0.41
C TRP A 142 28.55 -11.97 -0.63
N PHE A 143 28.15 -11.63 -1.85
CA PHE A 143 27.42 -10.39 -2.13
C PHE A 143 26.06 -10.38 -1.42
N THR A 144 25.30 -11.47 -1.48
CA THR A 144 23.99 -11.59 -0.81
C THR A 144 24.08 -11.35 0.70
N THR A 145 25.14 -11.85 1.36
CA THR A 145 25.26 -11.82 2.83
C THR A 145 26.13 -10.70 3.38
N LYS A 146 26.87 -9.97 2.52
CA LYS A 146 27.82 -8.94 2.96
C LYS A 146 27.77 -7.61 2.20
N ALA A 147 27.13 -7.54 1.03
CA ALA A 147 27.02 -6.29 0.29
C ALA A 147 26.21 -5.22 1.04
N ALA A 148 26.49 -3.96 0.69
CA ALA A 148 25.94 -2.77 1.32
C ALA A 148 25.07 -1.93 0.36
N ASP A 149 24.74 -2.44 -0.83
CA ASP A 149 23.87 -1.78 -1.79
C ASP A 149 22.79 -2.78 -2.25
N ARG A 150 21.55 -2.30 -2.45
CA ARG A 150 20.40 -3.16 -2.75
C ARG A 150 20.49 -3.95 -4.05
N GLU A 151 20.90 -3.32 -5.15
CA GLU A 151 20.93 -3.99 -6.48
C GLU A 151 21.93 -5.16 -6.52
N PRO A 152 23.16 -5.05 -5.97
CA PRO A 152 24.04 -6.19 -5.81
C PRO A 152 23.46 -7.32 -4.96
N VAL A 153 22.69 -7.00 -3.91
CA VAL A 153 22.00 -8.02 -3.10
C VAL A 153 20.92 -8.71 -3.93
N LYS A 154 20.01 -7.97 -4.56
CA LYS A 154 18.91 -8.48 -5.39
C LYS A 154 19.39 -9.41 -6.51
N LEU A 155 20.36 -8.95 -7.32
CA LEU A 155 20.94 -9.74 -8.40
C LEU A 155 21.61 -11.02 -7.88
N SER A 156 22.31 -10.91 -6.75
CA SER A 156 22.98 -12.07 -6.16
C SER A 156 21.99 -13.08 -5.56
N MET A 157 20.88 -12.61 -4.98
CA MET A 157 19.79 -13.47 -4.51
C MET A 157 19.14 -14.25 -5.66
N ALA A 158 18.86 -13.56 -6.78
CA ALA A 158 18.30 -14.20 -7.96
C ALA A 158 19.25 -15.28 -8.50
N LEU A 159 20.54 -14.98 -8.63
CA LEU A 159 21.55 -15.95 -9.09
C LEU A 159 21.74 -17.10 -8.09
N LEU A 160 21.73 -16.82 -6.79
CA LEU A 160 21.84 -17.85 -5.75
C LEU A 160 20.63 -18.81 -5.79
N GLY A 161 19.41 -18.30 -6.02
CA GLY A 161 18.20 -19.13 -6.16
C GLY A 161 18.23 -20.12 -7.33
N LEU A 162 19.09 -19.90 -8.33
CA LEU A 162 19.32 -20.85 -9.43
C LEU A 162 20.24 -22.01 -9.02
N LEU A 163 21.09 -21.80 -8.00
CA LEU A 163 22.10 -22.74 -7.54
C LEU A 163 21.52 -23.62 -6.42
N ARG A 164 20.60 -24.52 -6.81
CA ARG A 164 19.72 -25.31 -5.91
C ARG A 164 20.39 -26.41 -5.09
N GLU A 165 21.72 -26.54 -5.14
CA GLU A 165 22.47 -27.64 -4.51
C GLU A 165 22.64 -27.46 -2.99
N VAL A 166 22.42 -26.26 -2.47
CA VAL A 166 22.60 -25.91 -1.05
C VAL A 166 21.34 -25.27 -0.51
N GLU A 167 20.99 -25.62 0.74
CA GLU A 167 19.89 -24.99 1.46
C GLU A 167 20.28 -23.58 1.93
N ASP A 168 19.70 -22.57 1.28
CA ASP A 168 19.89 -21.14 1.54
C ASP A 168 18.59 -20.46 2.04
N SER A 169 17.59 -21.26 2.44
CA SER A 169 16.26 -20.81 2.92
C SER A 169 16.36 -19.74 3.99
N LYS A 170 17.28 -19.89 4.97
CA LYS A 170 17.51 -18.90 6.03
C LYS A 170 17.95 -17.54 5.49
N VAL A 171 18.74 -17.51 4.41
CA VAL A 171 19.21 -16.26 3.81
C VAL A 171 18.04 -15.53 3.15
N PHE A 172 17.24 -16.26 2.37
CA PHE A 172 16.03 -15.72 1.71
C PHE A 172 14.98 -15.28 2.74
N LEU A 173 14.73 -16.06 3.78
CA LEU A 173 13.82 -15.69 4.87
C LEU A 173 14.29 -14.47 5.67
N THR A 174 15.60 -14.26 5.78
CA THR A 174 16.14 -13.09 6.48
C THR A 174 15.98 -11.83 5.63
N LEU A 175 16.46 -11.84 4.38
CA LEU A 175 16.39 -10.67 3.50
C LEU A 175 14.95 -10.35 3.10
N GLY A 176 14.16 -11.38 2.78
CA GLY A 176 12.80 -11.23 2.26
C GLY A 176 11.80 -10.64 3.25
N ARG A 177 12.16 -10.46 4.52
CA ARG A 177 11.34 -9.72 5.51
C ARG A 177 11.23 -8.23 5.20
N HIS A 178 12.08 -7.72 4.32
CA HIS A 178 12.01 -6.37 3.83
C HIS A 178 11.46 -6.37 2.40
N ASP A 179 10.40 -5.59 2.14
CA ASP A 179 9.67 -5.58 0.86
C ASP A 179 10.57 -5.36 -0.37
N GLU A 180 11.67 -4.62 -0.21
CA GLU A 180 12.71 -4.45 -1.24
C GLU A 180 13.33 -5.78 -1.76
N PHE A 181 13.35 -6.83 -0.94
CA PHE A 181 13.97 -8.12 -1.27
C PHE A 181 12.97 -9.29 -1.28
N THR A 182 11.70 -9.04 -0.90
CA THR A 182 10.70 -10.11 -0.77
C THR A 182 10.44 -10.80 -2.10
N LEU A 183 10.30 -10.06 -3.22
CA LEU A 183 10.09 -10.64 -4.55
C LEU A 183 11.20 -11.64 -4.90
N PHE A 184 12.46 -11.22 -4.75
CA PHE A 184 13.63 -12.06 -5.07
C PHE A 184 13.70 -13.29 -4.17
N SER A 185 13.35 -13.14 -2.89
CA SER A 185 13.27 -14.25 -1.93
C SER A 185 12.15 -15.23 -2.31
N ALA A 186 10.96 -14.73 -2.59
CA ALA A 186 9.79 -15.52 -2.95
C ALA A 186 10.02 -16.31 -4.24
N VAL A 187 10.63 -15.69 -5.26
CA VAL A 187 11.02 -16.35 -6.52
C VAL A 187 12.07 -17.42 -6.27
N ALA A 188 13.13 -17.12 -5.50
CA ALA A 188 14.18 -18.09 -5.18
C ALA A 188 13.64 -19.29 -4.38
N ILE A 189 12.71 -19.04 -3.45
CA ILE A 189 12.07 -20.09 -2.66
C ILE A 189 11.16 -20.96 -3.55
N SER A 190 10.26 -20.34 -4.32
CA SER A 190 9.25 -21.06 -5.12
C SER A 190 9.86 -21.90 -6.25
N ASN A 191 11.01 -21.47 -6.77
CA ASN A 191 11.69 -22.20 -7.85
C ASN A 191 12.55 -23.37 -7.38
N ASN A 192 12.62 -23.65 -6.07
CA ASN A 192 13.44 -24.72 -5.54
C ASN A 192 12.55 -25.82 -4.92
N GLU A 193 12.44 -26.96 -5.61
CA GLU A 193 11.62 -28.11 -5.21
C GLU A 193 12.00 -28.70 -3.83
N SER A 194 13.19 -28.40 -3.31
CA SER A 194 13.57 -28.82 -1.95
C SER A 194 12.89 -27.98 -0.86
N TYR A 195 12.39 -26.80 -1.21
CA TYR A 195 11.56 -25.99 -0.33
C TYR A 195 10.09 -26.33 -0.59
N ASN A 196 9.37 -26.68 0.47
CA ASN A 196 7.94 -26.82 0.42
C ASN A 196 7.25 -25.45 0.63
N ASP A 197 5.94 -25.43 0.44
CA ASP A 197 5.11 -24.24 0.66
C ASP A 197 5.27 -23.64 2.07
N GLU A 198 5.71 -24.42 3.05
CA GLU A 198 5.95 -23.95 4.43
C GLU A 198 7.00 -22.83 4.49
N VAL A 199 8.08 -22.93 3.70
CA VAL A 199 9.12 -21.88 3.68
C VAL A 199 8.57 -20.59 3.09
N LEU A 200 7.80 -20.67 2.00
CA LEU A 200 7.17 -19.51 1.39
C LEU A 200 6.08 -18.92 2.30
N TRP A 201 5.31 -19.77 2.98
CA TRP A 201 4.28 -19.35 3.92
C TRP A 201 4.88 -18.68 5.16
N GLN A 202 6.03 -19.16 5.66
CA GLN A 202 6.78 -18.45 6.70
C GLN A 202 7.17 -17.04 6.26
N LEU A 203 7.60 -16.89 5.00
CA LEU A 203 7.90 -15.57 4.44
C LEU A 203 6.63 -14.71 4.36
N ALA A 204 5.53 -15.24 3.82
CA ALA A 204 4.25 -14.56 3.65
C ALA A 204 3.66 -14.04 4.98
N LYS A 205 3.83 -14.81 6.07
CA LYS A 205 3.45 -14.41 7.43
C LYS A 205 4.30 -13.26 7.98
N SER A 206 5.50 -13.04 7.44
CA SER A 206 6.49 -12.08 7.94
C SER A 206 6.62 -10.79 7.14
N VAL A 207 5.68 -10.56 6.22
CA VAL A 207 5.68 -9.40 5.33
C VAL A 207 4.27 -8.83 5.21
N GLU A 208 4.19 -7.56 4.85
CA GLU A 208 2.96 -6.87 4.45
C GLU A 208 3.19 -6.22 3.07
N GLY A 209 2.37 -5.24 2.70
CA GLY A 209 2.54 -4.46 1.48
C GLY A 209 2.67 -5.28 0.20
N TRP A 210 3.70 -4.96 -0.57
CA TRP A 210 4.00 -5.62 -1.84
C TRP A 210 4.67 -6.98 -1.61
N GLY A 211 5.39 -7.13 -0.49
CA GLY A 211 5.97 -8.41 -0.10
C GLY A 211 4.90 -9.48 0.13
N ARG A 212 3.80 -9.12 0.80
CA ARG A 212 2.66 -10.03 1.01
C ARG A 212 1.96 -10.38 -0.29
N ILE A 213 1.74 -9.39 -1.16
CA ILE A 213 1.16 -9.63 -2.48
C ILE A 213 2.00 -10.68 -3.24
N SER A 214 3.30 -10.43 -3.35
CA SER A 214 4.22 -11.31 -4.09
C SER A 214 4.29 -12.74 -3.54
N THR A 215 4.24 -12.91 -2.22
CA THR A 215 4.35 -14.23 -1.59
C THR A 215 3.05 -15.02 -1.62
N VAL A 216 1.90 -14.38 -1.40
CA VAL A 216 0.58 -15.03 -1.43
C VAL A 216 0.19 -15.44 -2.86
N GLU A 217 0.52 -14.64 -3.87
CA GLU A 217 0.35 -15.00 -5.29
C GLU A 217 1.06 -16.31 -5.67
N ARG A 218 2.11 -16.68 -4.95
CA ARG A 218 2.90 -17.92 -5.18
C ARG A 218 2.42 -19.10 -4.33
N LEU A 219 1.44 -18.90 -3.45
CA LEU A 219 0.81 -19.94 -2.64
C LEU A 219 -0.50 -20.45 -3.27
N THR A 220 -0.87 -20.01 -4.48
CA THR A 220 -2.18 -20.29 -5.09
C THR A 220 -2.44 -21.77 -5.32
N ASP A 221 -1.40 -22.54 -5.63
CA ASP A 221 -1.49 -23.96 -5.95
C ASP A 221 -1.20 -24.88 -4.75
N THR A 222 -1.17 -24.32 -3.53
CA THR A 222 -0.87 -25.09 -2.32
C THR A 222 -1.93 -26.16 -2.06
N ASN A 223 -1.47 -27.33 -1.63
CA ASN A 223 -2.34 -28.40 -1.12
C ASN A 223 -2.28 -28.54 0.40
N ASN A 224 -1.54 -27.66 1.09
CA ASN A 224 -1.42 -27.71 2.54
C ASN A 224 -2.69 -27.13 3.19
N PRO A 225 -3.45 -27.92 3.98
CA PRO A 225 -4.69 -27.46 4.60
C PRO A 225 -4.48 -26.32 5.61
N GLU A 226 -3.32 -26.25 6.27
CA GLU A 226 -3.01 -25.16 7.21
C GLU A 226 -2.78 -23.83 6.48
N ILE A 227 -2.14 -23.88 5.31
CA ILE A 227 -1.93 -22.69 4.46
C ILE A 227 -3.28 -22.25 3.88
N LYS A 228 -4.12 -23.17 3.40
CA LYS A 228 -5.47 -22.85 2.92
C LYS A 228 -6.32 -22.16 3.99
N ASP A 229 -6.32 -22.69 5.22
CA ASP A 229 -7.05 -22.08 6.35
C ASP A 229 -6.49 -20.69 6.69
N TRP A 230 -5.16 -20.52 6.70
CA TRP A 230 -4.53 -19.21 6.90
C TRP A 230 -4.88 -18.19 5.81
N LEU A 231 -4.91 -18.60 4.53
CA LEU A 231 -5.28 -17.74 3.40
C LEU A 231 -6.68 -17.15 3.61
N LEU A 232 -7.64 -17.97 4.06
CA LEU A 232 -9.01 -17.53 4.33
C LEU A 232 -9.14 -16.64 5.58
N ARG A 233 -8.29 -16.82 6.59
CA ARG A 233 -8.41 -16.09 7.86
C ARG A 233 -7.65 -14.77 7.88
N SER A 234 -6.44 -14.77 7.32
CA SER A 234 -5.48 -13.66 7.46
C SER A 234 -4.65 -13.39 6.21
N GLY A 235 -4.54 -14.32 5.26
CA GLY A 235 -3.66 -14.16 4.10
C GLY A 235 -4.02 -12.99 3.18
N PHE A 236 -5.31 -12.65 3.08
CA PHE A 236 -5.77 -11.50 2.28
C PHE A 236 -5.58 -10.14 2.96
N LYS A 237 -5.31 -10.10 4.27
CA LYS A 237 -5.13 -8.86 5.03
C LYS A 237 -3.78 -8.25 4.72
N ASN A 238 -3.78 -6.97 4.31
CA ASN A 238 -2.60 -6.31 3.77
C ASN A 238 -2.59 -4.78 3.98
N SER A 239 -1.42 -4.17 4.13
CA SER A 239 -1.30 -2.72 4.38
C SER A 239 -1.53 -1.81 3.16
N ILE A 240 -1.45 -2.33 1.94
CA ILE A 240 -1.77 -1.57 0.71
C ILE A 240 -3.28 -1.56 0.48
N MET A 241 -3.84 -2.73 0.13
CA MET A 241 -5.25 -2.96 -0.12
C MET A 241 -5.52 -4.46 0.00
N TYR A 242 -6.65 -4.84 0.60
CA TYR A 242 -7.03 -6.25 0.78
C TYR A 242 -7.50 -6.85 -0.56
N GLU A 243 -8.02 -6.00 -1.45
CA GLU A 243 -8.58 -6.33 -2.75
C GLU A 243 -7.59 -7.06 -3.66
N TYR A 244 -6.29 -6.74 -3.61
CA TYR A 244 -5.26 -7.45 -4.39
C TYR A 244 -5.20 -8.95 -4.08
N LEU A 245 -5.53 -9.34 -2.85
CA LEU A 245 -5.36 -10.71 -2.36
C LEU A 245 -6.67 -11.43 -2.11
N ALA A 246 -7.79 -10.71 -2.03
CA ALA A 246 -9.07 -11.30 -1.66
C ALA A 246 -9.47 -12.45 -2.58
N CYS A 247 -9.50 -12.23 -3.90
CA CYS A 247 -9.92 -13.28 -4.85
C CYS A 247 -8.94 -14.45 -4.88
N ILE A 248 -7.63 -14.14 -4.82
CA ILE A 248 -6.54 -15.13 -4.74
C ILE A 248 -6.75 -16.04 -3.52
N CYS A 249 -6.92 -15.47 -2.33
CA CYS A 249 -7.14 -16.21 -1.10
C CYS A 249 -8.47 -16.98 -1.10
N ALA A 250 -9.54 -16.41 -1.66
CA ALA A 250 -10.84 -17.09 -1.75
C ALA A 250 -10.78 -18.34 -2.65
N ARG A 251 -10.03 -18.26 -3.76
CA ARG A 251 -9.79 -19.39 -4.67
C ARG A 251 -8.85 -20.42 -4.04
N ALA A 252 -7.64 -20.01 -3.69
CA ALA A 252 -6.59 -20.90 -3.19
C ALA A 252 -6.95 -21.55 -1.84
N GLY A 253 -7.60 -20.79 -0.96
CA GLY A 253 -8.13 -21.30 0.31
C GLY A 253 -9.43 -22.10 0.18
N GLU A 254 -10.02 -22.18 -1.01
CA GLU A 254 -11.28 -22.89 -1.29
C GLU A 254 -12.43 -22.43 -0.39
N LEU A 255 -12.67 -21.11 -0.33
CA LEU A 255 -13.65 -20.49 0.57
C LEU A 255 -15.04 -21.16 0.49
N HIS A 256 -15.51 -21.45 -0.73
CA HIS A 256 -16.79 -22.12 -0.95
C HIS A 256 -16.86 -23.51 -0.29
N LEU A 257 -15.77 -24.30 -0.28
CA LEU A 257 -15.71 -25.60 0.41
C LEU A 257 -15.63 -25.43 1.93
N ALA A 258 -14.86 -24.44 2.40
CA ALA A 258 -14.77 -24.13 3.82
C ALA A 258 -16.14 -23.75 4.40
N LEU A 259 -16.94 -22.98 3.67
CA LEU A 259 -18.29 -22.58 4.06
C LEU A 259 -19.37 -23.67 3.85
N GLN A 260 -19.08 -24.73 3.09
CA GLN A 260 -20.00 -25.87 2.92
C GLN A 260 -20.08 -26.78 4.15
N ARG A 261 -19.13 -26.68 5.09
CA ARG A 261 -19.15 -27.42 6.35
C ARG A 261 -20.44 -27.10 7.13
N ASP A 262 -20.99 -28.10 7.81
CA ASP A 262 -22.23 -27.95 8.60
C ASP A 262 -22.08 -26.91 9.70
N GLU A 263 -20.89 -26.84 10.31
CA GLU A 263 -20.53 -25.85 11.32
C GLU A 263 -19.18 -25.20 10.97
N ILE A 264 -19.10 -23.89 11.24
CA ILE A 264 -17.86 -23.11 11.15
C ILE A 264 -17.66 -22.32 12.44
N ASP A 265 -16.39 -22.15 12.82
CA ASP A 265 -16.03 -21.34 13.98
C ASP A 265 -16.25 -19.84 13.73
N SER A 266 -16.18 -19.04 14.80
CA SER A 266 -16.46 -17.60 14.74
C SER A 266 -15.38 -16.82 13.97
N GLU A 267 -14.14 -17.28 13.99
CA GLU A 267 -13.05 -16.59 13.30
C GLU A 267 -13.17 -16.80 11.78
N LEU A 268 -13.45 -18.02 11.32
CA LEU A 268 -13.70 -18.30 9.91
C LEU A 268 -14.94 -17.54 9.42
N PHE A 269 -16.01 -17.49 10.22
CA PHE A 269 -17.20 -16.71 9.87
C PHE A 269 -16.89 -15.22 9.70
N ASN A 270 -16.13 -14.63 10.63
CA ASN A 270 -15.77 -13.22 10.59
C ASN A 270 -14.84 -12.91 9.41
N SER A 271 -13.77 -13.70 9.23
CA SER A 271 -12.84 -13.51 8.12
C SER A 271 -13.48 -13.79 6.77
N ALA A 272 -14.38 -14.77 6.66
CA ALA A 272 -15.15 -14.99 5.43
C ALA A 272 -16.11 -13.83 5.11
N SER A 273 -16.72 -13.22 6.14
CA SER A 273 -17.56 -12.02 5.97
C SER A 273 -16.73 -10.84 5.46
N GLU A 274 -15.56 -10.63 6.06
CA GLU A 274 -14.61 -9.59 5.64
C GLU A 274 -14.09 -9.85 4.23
N LEU A 275 -13.70 -11.08 3.91
CA LEU A 275 -13.19 -11.48 2.60
C LEU A 275 -14.23 -11.29 1.50
N ILE A 276 -15.49 -11.69 1.72
CA ILE A 276 -16.57 -11.44 0.76
C ILE A 276 -16.89 -9.94 0.68
N ASP A 277 -16.87 -9.19 1.79
CA ASP A 277 -17.05 -7.73 1.74
C ASP A 277 -15.95 -7.04 0.91
N THR A 278 -14.70 -7.49 1.04
CA THR A 278 -13.58 -7.03 0.22
C THR A 278 -13.82 -7.35 -1.26
N LEU A 279 -14.25 -8.56 -1.59
CA LEU A 279 -14.58 -8.94 -2.98
C LEU A 279 -15.68 -8.06 -3.58
N VAL A 280 -16.73 -7.74 -2.82
CA VAL A 280 -17.81 -6.84 -3.27
C VAL A 280 -17.30 -5.41 -3.47
N SER A 281 -16.38 -4.96 -2.61
CA SER A 281 -15.79 -3.62 -2.62
C SER A 281 -14.78 -3.42 -3.75
N GLY A 282 -14.03 -4.47 -4.08
CA GLY A 282 -13.00 -4.45 -5.12
C GLY A 282 -13.54 -4.46 -6.55
N GLU A 283 -14.83 -4.74 -6.75
CA GLU A 283 -15.42 -4.77 -8.08
C GLU A 283 -15.28 -3.45 -8.85
N GLY A 284 -14.69 -3.52 -10.05
CA GLY A 284 -14.38 -2.34 -10.88
C GLY A 284 -13.11 -1.61 -10.46
N GLY A 285 -12.38 -2.15 -9.49
CA GLY A 285 -11.05 -1.71 -9.07
C GLY A 285 -9.92 -2.36 -9.89
N PRO A 286 -8.66 -2.24 -9.41
CA PRO A 286 -7.48 -2.77 -10.10
C PRO A 286 -7.30 -4.29 -9.94
N ALA A 287 -8.11 -4.94 -9.11
CA ALA A 287 -8.04 -6.37 -8.80
C ALA A 287 -9.40 -7.05 -9.02
N GLU A 288 -9.39 -8.38 -9.08
CA GLU A 288 -10.58 -9.22 -9.24
C GLU A 288 -11.53 -9.09 -8.04
N GLY A 289 -12.83 -8.98 -8.32
CA GLY A 289 -13.89 -8.84 -7.32
C GLY A 289 -14.80 -10.07 -7.24
N LEU A 290 -15.96 -9.92 -6.59
CA LEU A 290 -16.92 -11.00 -6.40
C LEU A 290 -17.44 -11.57 -7.73
N ALA A 291 -17.58 -10.72 -8.76
CA ALA A 291 -18.00 -11.13 -10.09
C ALA A 291 -17.00 -12.02 -10.83
N ASP A 292 -15.72 -11.94 -10.45
CA ASP A 292 -14.63 -12.75 -11.02
C ASP A 292 -14.45 -14.08 -10.28
N TYR A 293 -14.99 -14.20 -9.07
CA TYR A 293 -14.90 -15.43 -8.27
C TYR A 293 -15.91 -16.47 -8.73
N GLU A 294 -15.41 -17.60 -9.24
CA GLU A 294 -16.18 -18.67 -9.89
C GLU A 294 -17.18 -19.36 -8.96
N HIS A 295 -16.96 -19.25 -7.65
CA HIS A 295 -17.81 -19.84 -6.61
C HIS A 295 -18.44 -18.77 -5.71
N GLY A 296 -18.57 -17.53 -6.22
CA GLY A 296 -19.07 -16.39 -5.48
C GLY A 296 -20.50 -16.60 -4.97
N CYS A 297 -21.40 -17.12 -5.81
CA CYS A 297 -22.79 -17.37 -5.43
C CYS A 297 -22.88 -18.43 -4.33
N ALA A 298 -22.14 -19.54 -4.50
CA ALA A 298 -22.09 -20.62 -3.52
C ALA A 298 -21.53 -20.16 -2.17
N ALA A 299 -20.44 -19.38 -2.17
CA ALA A 299 -19.82 -18.85 -0.96
C ALA A 299 -20.74 -17.87 -0.23
N VAL A 300 -21.33 -16.91 -0.96
CA VAL A 300 -22.29 -15.94 -0.40
C VAL A 300 -23.49 -16.64 0.21
N SER A 301 -24.12 -17.57 -0.52
CA SER A 301 -25.30 -18.31 -0.05
C SER A 301 -25.03 -19.04 1.25
N ARG A 302 -23.87 -19.72 1.35
CA ARG A 302 -23.46 -20.46 2.55
C ARG A 302 -23.11 -19.54 3.71
N LEU A 303 -22.38 -18.45 3.47
CA LEU A 303 -22.08 -17.46 4.51
C LEU A 303 -23.37 -16.89 5.11
N LEU A 304 -24.33 -16.49 4.28
CA LEU A 304 -25.60 -15.94 4.76
C LEU A 304 -26.41 -16.98 5.56
N ALA A 305 -26.30 -18.27 5.24
CA ALA A 305 -26.89 -19.35 6.04
C ALA A 305 -26.24 -19.50 7.41
N HIS A 306 -24.90 -19.47 7.47
CA HIS A 306 -24.16 -19.51 8.73
C HIS A 306 -24.39 -18.28 9.60
N GLY A 307 -24.75 -17.15 9.00
CA GLY A 307 -24.88 -15.85 9.65
C GLY A 307 -26.24 -15.55 10.29
N GLU A 308 -27.23 -16.45 10.16
CA GLU A 308 -28.54 -16.29 10.81
C GLU A 308 -28.36 -16.15 12.34
N GLY A 309 -28.70 -14.98 12.88
CA GLY A 309 -28.51 -14.63 14.29
C GLY A 309 -27.09 -14.25 14.72
N LYS A 310 -26.08 -14.32 13.83
CA LYS A 310 -24.68 -13.94 14.14
C LYS A 310 -24.33 -12.52 13.71
N PHE A 311 -24.94 -12.02 12.63
CA PHE A 311 -24.74 -10.63 12.18
C PHE A 311 -25.26 -9.62 13.22
N SER A 312 -24.34 -8.84 13.80
CA SER A 312 -24.65 -8.07 15.01
C SER A 312 -23.96 -6.70 15.14
N THR A 313 -23.15 -6.28 14.17
CA THR A 313 -22.31 -5.06 14.24
C THR A 313 -22.65 -4.08 13.11
N ALA A 314 -22.26 -2.81 13.23
CA ALA A 314 -22.42 -1.85 12.13
C ALA A 314 -21.70 -2.28 10.84
N SER A 315 -20.53 -2.92 10.96
CA SER A 315 -19.81 -3.51 9.82
C SER A 315 -20.65 -4.58 9.11
N HIS A 316 -21.27 -5.49 9.86
CA HIS A 316 -22.18 -6.49 9.29
C HIS A 316 -23.37 -5.85 8.54
N TYR A 317 -23.97 -4.79 9.09
CA TYR A 317 -25.04 -4.08 8.39
C TYR A 317 -24.56 -3.49 7.05
N ARG A 318 -23.39 -2.85 7.04
CA ARG A 318 -22.80 -2.29 5.82
C ARG A 318 -22.53 -3.36 4.78
N PHE A 319 -21.92 -4.48 5.19
CA PHE A 319 -21.68 -5.63 4.34
C PHE A 319 -22.99 -6.14 3.71
N LEU A 320 -24.01 -6.43 4.53
CA LEU A 320 -25.31 -6.93 4.05
C LEU A 320 -25.98 -5.96 3.08
N TRP A 321 -25.94 -4.66 3.38
CA TRP A 321 -26.51 -3.64 2.52
C TRP A 321 -25.77 -3.52 1.17
N LYS A 322 -24.43 -3.48 1.22
CA LYS A 322 -23.58 -3.39 0.02
C LYS A 322 -23.78 -4.61 -0.89
N LEU A 323 -23.82 -5.80 -0.30
CA LEU A 323 -24.12 -7.03 -1.01
C LEU A 323 -25.53 -7.00 -1.62
N LYS A 324 -26.53 -6.46 -0.91
CA LYS A 324 -27.89 -6.27 -1.45
C LYS A 324 -27.91 -5.33 -2.65
N GLU A 325 -27.21 -4.20 -2.59
CA GLU A 325 -27.09 -3.28 -3.74
C GLU A 325 -26.46 -4.00 -4.94
N ARG A 326 -25.38 -4.75 -4.72
CA ARG A 326 -24.69 -5.48 -5.78
C ARG A 326 -25.56 -6.57 -6.44
N VAL A 327 -26.26 -7.36 -5.63
CA VAL A 327 -27.20 -8.38 -6.14
C VAL A 327 -28.36 -7.72 -6.87
N GLY A 328 -28.81 -6.54 -6.42
CA GLY A 328 -29.82 -5.74 -7.10
C GLY A 328 -29.40 -5.28 -8.50
N GLU A 329 -28.18 -4.78 -8.66
CA GLU A 329 -27.61 -4.40 -9.97
C GLU A 329 -27.53 -5.58 -10.95
N TYR A 330 -27.22 -6.78 -10.44
CA TYR A 330 -27.23 -8.00 -11.25
C TYR A 330 -28.65 -8.39 -11.69
N LEU A 331 -29.62 -8.32 -10.79
CA LEU A 331 -31.02 -8.62 -11.08
C LEU A 331 -31.65 -7.61 -12.06
N SER A 332 -31.24 -6.34 -12.03
CA SER A 332 -31.71 -5.33 -12.99
C SER A 332 -31.04 -5.43 -14.37
N GLY A 333 -29.96 -6.21 -14.49
CA GLY A 333 -29.16 -6.32 -15.70
C GLY A 333 -28.21 -5.14 -15.92
N GLU A 334 -28.05 -4.25 -14.94
CA GLU A 334 -27.05 -3.18 -14.96
C GLU A 334 -25.62 -3.73 -14.89
N ARG A 335 -25.46 -4.94 -14.34
CA ARG A 335 -24.19 -5.66 -14.26
C ARG A 335 -24.38 -7.12 -14.67
N GLN A 336 -23.51 -7.64 -15.53
CA GLN A 336 -23.43 -9.07 -15.81
C GLN A 336 -22.41 -9.72 -14.88
N ILE A 337 -22.82 -10.78 -14.19
CA ILE A 337 -21.92 -11.69 -13.45
C ILE A 337 -22.03 -13.03 -14.18
N GLU A 338 -20.95 -13.47 -14.82
CA GLU A 338 -20.97 -14.62 -15.76
C GLU A 338 -20.42 -15.92 -15.16
N GLN A 339 -20.44 -16.07 -13.83
CA GLN A 339 -19.92 -17.24 -13.11
C GLN A 339 -21.04 -18.19 -12.63
N ASP A 340 -20.98 -18.68 -11.39
CA ASP A 340 -21.98 -19.57 -10.78
C ASP A 340 -23.30 -18.87 -10.37
N TRP A 341 -23.51 -17.64 -10.82
CA TRP A 341 -24.70 -16.85 -10.52
C TRP A 341 -25.81 -17.12 -11.54
N SER A 342 -26.95 -17.64 -11.07
CA SER A 342 -28.18 -17.64 -11.84
C SER A 342 -29.15 -16.55 -11.34
N GLN A 343 -30.08 -16.15 -12.21
CA GLN A 343 -31.19 -15.25 -11.84
C GLN A 343 -32.08 -15.83 -10.70
N SER A 344 -32.10 -17.15 -10.52
CA SER A 344 -32.82 -17.78 -9.41
C SER A 344 -32.06 -17.62 -8.10
N ASP A 345 -30.76 -17.92 -8.11
CA ASP A 345 -29.93 -17.85 -6.90
C ASP A 345 -29.78 -16.41 -6.41
N ALA A 346 -29.61 -15.45 -7.32
CA ALA A 346 -29.57 -14.04 -6.99
C ALA A 346 -30.86 -13.55 -6.32
N LYS A 347 -32.04 -14.06 -6.74
CA LYS A 347 -33.32 -13.75 -6.08
C LYS A 347 -33.39 -14.34 -4.67
N GLU A 348 -32.95 -15.58 -4.50
CA GLU A 348 -32.91 -16.23 -3.17
C GLU A 348 -31.99 -15.47 -2.21
N ILE A 349 -30.79 -15.09 -2.68
CA ILE A 349 -29.85 -14.27 -1.92
C ILE A 349 -30.49 -12.91 -1.56
N ALA A 350 -31.12 -12.23 -2.52
CA ALA A 350 -31.79 -10.94 -2.27
C ALA A 350 -32.88 -11.05 -1.19
N GLU A 351 -33.74 -12.08 -1.26
CA GLU A 351 -34.78 -12.34 -0.25
C GLU A 351 -34.18 -12.62 1.14
N LYS A 352 -33.04 -13.33 1.18
CA LYS A 352 -32.33 -13.61 2.43
C LYS A 352 -31.70 -12.35 3.03
N LEU A 353 -31.07 -11.52 2.20
CA LEU A 353 -30.53 -10.22 2.61
C LEU A 353 -31.63 -9.31 3.16
N ASP A 354 -32.80 -9.27 2.52
CA ASP A 354 -33.96 -8.51 3.01
C ASP A 354 -34.41 -8.97 4.39
N LYS A 355 -34.46 -10.29 4.63
CA LYS A 355 -34.78 -10.84 5.95
C LYS A 355 -33.73 -10.46 6.99
N LEU A 356 -32.44 -10.59 6.69
CA LEU A 356 -31.34 -10.24 7.61
C LEU A 356 -31.28 -8.73 7.91
N LEU A 357 -31.56 -7.89 6.91
CA LEU A 357 -31.63 -6.44 7.10
C LEU A 357 -32.89 -6.01 7.89
N SER A 358 -33.92 -6.86 7.96
CA SER A 358 -35.17 -6.58 8.69
C SER A 358 -35.28 -7.29 10.04
N CYS A 359 -34.39 -8.25 10.36
CA CYS A 359 -34.52 -9.10 11.54
C CYS A 359 -34.15 -8.44 12.86
N ARG A 360 -33.57 -7.23 12.82
CA ARG A 360 -33.07 -6.51 13.99
C ARG A 360 -33.24 -5.00 13.84
N ASP A 361 -33.27 -4.30 14.96
CA ASP A 361 -33.15 -2.85 14.98
C ASP A 361 -31.69 -2.42 14.73
N TRP A 362 -31.31 -2.37 13.46
CA TRP A 362 -29.97 -1.91 13.05
C TRP A 362 -29.70 -0.45 13.44
N LYS A 363 -30.75 0.35 13.62
CA LYS A 363 -30.62 1.74 14.05
C LYS A 363 -30.12 1.82 15.48
N GLU A 364 -30.60 0.95 16.37
CA GLU A 364 -30.08 0.85 17.74
C GLU A 364 -28.58 0.50 17.76
N VAL A 365 -28.17 -0.48 16.96
CA VAL A 365 -26.77 -0.93 16.85
C VAL A 365 -25.86 0.21 16.39
N ILE A 366 -26.24 0.88 15.30
CA ILE A 366 -25.46 1.98 14.73
C ILE A 366 -25.39 3.15 15.71
N ILE A 367 -26.48 3.49 16.40
CA ILE A 367 -26.46 4.55 17.42
C ILE A 367 -25.54 4.18 18.59
N ALA A 368 -25.52 2.91 19.01
CA ALA A 368 -24.62 2.44 20.07
C ALA A 368 -23.15 2.59 19.64
N ASP A 369 -22.81 2.13 18.44
CA ASP A 369 -21.44 2.22 17.89
C ASP A 369 -20.99 3.67 17.68
N LEU A 370 -21.90 4.57 17.23
CA LEU A 370 -21.62 6.00 17.14
C LEU A 370 -21.30 6.67 18.49
N LYS A 371 -21.85 6.15 19.59
CA LYS A 371 -21.67 6.72 20.93
C LYS A 371 -20.48 6.10 21.67
N HIS A 372 -20.29 4.80 21.52
CA HIS A 372 -19.44 4.00 22.41
C HIS A 372 -18.45 3.09 21.66
N GLY A 373 -18.58 2.96 20.34
CA GLY A 373 -17.68 2.13 19.54
C GLY A 373 -16.25 2.63 19.61
N ASP A 374 -15.28 1.78 19.26
CA ASP A 374 -13.93 2.24 18.98
C ASP A 374 -13.89 3.05 17.66
N ARG A 375 -12.69 3.35 17.16
CA ARG A 375 -12.54 4.11 15.90
C ARG A 375 -13.09 3.36 14.69
N GLN A 376 -12.94 2.04 14.63
CA GLN A 376 -13.40 1.23 13.50
C GLN A 376 -14.92 1.07 13.53
N ALA A 377 -15.48 0.68 14.68
CA ALA A 377 -16.93 0.56 14.86
C ALA A 377 -17.64 1.90 14.62
N PHE A 378 -17.06 3.01 15.08
CA PHE A 378 -17.58 4.34 14.79
C PHE A 378 -17.54 4.66 13.29
N TRP A 379 -16.43 4.37 12.62
CA TRP A 379 -16.29 4.61 11.20
C TRP A 379 -17.36 3.82 10.42
N ASP A 380 -17.52 2.53 10.70
CA ASP A 380 -18.55 1.68 10.11
C ASP A 380 -19.96 2.24 10.39
N ALA A 381 -20.28 2.57 11.64
CA ALA A 381 -21.57 3.12 11.99
C ALA A 381 -21.88 4.45 11.27
N SER A 382 -20.88 5.34 11.18
CA SER A 382 -21.03 6.65 10.52
C SER A 382 -21.33 6.54 9.02
N ARG A 383 -20.83 5.49 8.36
CA ARG A 383 -21.06 5.23 6.93
C ARG A 383 -22.39 4.50 6.68
N ALA A 384 -22.94 3.83 7.69
CA ALA A 384 -24.25 3.18 7.62
C ALA A 384 -25.44 4.14 7.82
N CYS A 385 -25.20 5.30 8.44
CA CYS A 385 -26.23 6.23 8.91
C CYS A 385 -27.24 6.69 7.84
N GLU A 386 -26.77 6.95 6.62
CA GLU A 386 -27.60 7.49 5.53
C GLU A 386 -28.78 6.57 5.20
N LYS A 387 -28.53 5.25 5.18
CA LYS A 387 -29.56 4.25 4.83
C LYS A 387 -30.65 4.11 5.89
N LEU A 388 -30.39 4.60 7.12
CA LEU A 388 -31.33 4.56 8.24
C LEU A 388 -31.86 5.94 8.64
N GLY A 389 -31.53 6.99 7.88
CA GLY A 389 -31.93 8.37 8.19
C GLY A 389 -31.40 8.86 9.55
N VAL A 390 -30.21 8.40 9.95
CA VAL A 390 -29.51 8.89 11.14
C VAL A 390 -28.55 10.00 10.70
N ASP A 391 -28.52 11.10 11.45
CA ASP A 391 -27.52 12.15 11.23
C ASP A 391 -26.29 11.88 12.13
N PRO A 392 -25.12 11.51 11.57
CA PRO A 392 -23.92 11.25 12.36
C PRO A 392 -23.19 12.54 12.78
N TRP A 393 -23.57 13.71 12.26
CA TRP A 393 -22.82 14.96 12.44
C TRP A 393 -22.53 15.32 13.91
N PRO A 394 -23.50 15.23 14.86
CA PRO A 394 -23.23 15.54 16.26
C PRO A 394 -22.17 14.62 16.89
N HIS A 395 -22.04 13.39 16.40
CA HIS A 395 -21.05 12.44 16.91
C HIS A 395 -19.64 12.76 16.41
N PHE A 396 -19.50 13.16 15.13
CA PHE A 396 -18.24 13.68 14.61
C PHE A 396 -17.77 14.90 15.42
N VAL A 397 -18.67 15.84 15.73
CA VAL A 397 -18.35 17.02 16.56
C VAL A 397 -17.81 16.61 17.93
N ASN A 398 -18.49 15.69 18.61
CA ASN A 398 -18.07 15.23 19.94
C ASN A 398 -16.70 14.54 19.93
N ARG A 399 -16.43 13.72 18.90
CA ARG A 399 -15.13 13.06 18.76
C ARG A 399 -14.01 14.02 18.39
N THR A 400 -14.29 15.01 17.54
CA THR A 400 -13.30 16.07 17.25
C THR A 400 -13.03 16.95 18.45
N LYS A 401 -14.04 17.24 19.29
CA LYS A 401 -13.82 17.88 20.60
C LYS A 401 -12.92 17.04 21.52
N ALA A 402 -13.02 15.72 21.44
CA ALA A 402 -12.19 14.76 22.19
C ALA A 402 -10.79 14.54 21.60
N GLY A 403 -10.46 15.15 20.45
CA GLY A 403 -9.13 15.11 19.83
C GLY A 403 -8.99 14.22 18.60
N GLU A 404 -10.08 13.62 18.10
CA GLU A 404 -10.04 12.84 16.85
C GLU A 404 -10.20 13.74 15.60
N ASP A 405 -9.48 13.43 14.52
CA ASP A 405 -9.56 14.18 13.27
C ASP A 405 -10.74 13.72 12.39
N TYR A 406 -11.80 14.51 12.35
CA TYR A 406 -12.98 14.32 11.48
C TYR A 406 -13.36 15.60 10.71
N TRP A 407 -12.40 16.49 10.43
CA TRP A 407 -12.69 17.78 9.76
C TRP A 407 -13.34 17.61 8.39
N TRP A 408 -12.92 16.60 7.62
CA TRP A 408 -13.53 16.27 6.34
C TRP A 408 -15.02 15.90 6.46
N ASP A 409 -15.36 15.07 7.45
CA ASP A 409 -16.74 14.63 7.69
C ASP A 409 -17.61 15.80 8.19
N LEU A 410 -17.07 16.65 9.05
CA LEU A 410 -17.75 17.83 9.56
C LEU A 410 -18.08 18.82 8.44
N MET A 411 -17.10 19.17 7.60
CA MET A 411 -17.29 20.13 6.52
C MET A 411 -18.28 19.62 5.47
N ARG A 412 -18.11 18.38 4.99
CA ARG A 412 -18.97 17.79 3.96
C ARG A 412 -20.44 17.67 4.38
N ARG A 413 -20.71 17.57 5.68
CA ARG A 413 -22.04 17.41 6.26
C ARG A 413 -22.55 18.67 6.96
N SER A 414 -21.86 19.79 6.78
CA SER A 414 -22.31 21.10 7.26
C SER A 414 -23.28 21.74 6.29
N ASP A 415 -24.14 22.57 6.85
CA ASP A 415 -25.05 23.47 6.16
C ASP A 415 -24.90 24.88 6.80
N PRO A 416 -25.60 25.92 6.30
CA PRO A 416 -25.49 27.25 6.87
C PRO A 416 -25.81 27.37 8.38
N SER A 417 -26.55 26.41 8.95
CA SER A 417 -26.86 26.37 10.39
C SER A 417 -25.77 25.71 11.24
N ARG A 418 -24.91 24.88 10.62
CA ARG A 418 -23.85 24.10 11.30
C ARG A 418 -22.45 24.69 11.16
N ILE A 419 -22.20 25.40 10.06
CA ILE A 419 -20.84 25.85 9.71
C ILE A 419 -20.20 26.70 10.81
N ASP A 420 -20.96 27.55 11.50
CA ASP A 420 -20.41 28.42 12.55
C ASP A 420 -19.91 27.61 13.75
N GLU A 421 -20.52 26.46 14.06
CA GLU A 421 -20.03 25.55 15.09
C GLU A 421 -18.72 24.87 14.66
N VAL A 422 -18.61 24.45 13.39
CA VAL A 422 -17.38 23.84 12.87
C VAL A 422 -16.23 24.84 12.89
N LEU A 423 -16.47 26.08 12.46
CA LEU A 423 -15.46 27.13 12.46
C LEU A 423 -15.05 27.51 13.88
N ALA A 424 -15.99 27.59 14.83
CA ALA A 424 -15.67 27.84 16.23
C ALA A 424 -14.79 26.72 16.82
N LEU A 425 -15.12 25.45 16.52
CA LEU A 425 -14.30 24.32 16.95
C LEU A 425 -12.91 24.35 16.29
N GLY A 426 -12.84 24.70 15.00
CA GLY A 426 -11.58 24.86 14.28
C GLY A 426 -10.68 25.94 14.90
N MET A 427 -11.25 27.07 15.33
CA MET A 427 -10.52 28.14 16.02
C MET A 427 -9.96 27.70 17.38
N GLU A 428 -10.61 26.74 18.05
CA GLU A 428 -10.14 26.19 19.33
C GLU A 428 -9.04 25.14 19.12
N LYS A 429 -9.16 24.29 18.09
CA LYS A 429 -8.35 23.07 17.96
C LYS A 429 -7.21 23.18 16.95
N ILE A 430 -7.32 24.04 15.94
CA ILE A 430 -6.30 24.19 14.91
C ILE A 430 -5.42 25.40 15.29
N PRO A 431 -4.11 25.21 15.52
CA PRO A 431 -3.22 26.29 15.90
C PRO A 431 -2.85 27.13 14.67
N LEU A 432 -3.82 27.93 14.18
CA LEU A 432 -3.70 28.70 12.93
C LEU A 432 -2.44 29.59 12.90
N ASP A 433 -2.11 30.23 14.03
CA ASP A 433 -0.94 31.10 14.15
C ASP A 433 0.39 30.32 14.02
N ASP A 434 0.44 29.08 14.54
CA ASP A 434 1.64 28.24 14.50
C ASP A 434 1.91 27.68 13.10
N ILE A 435 0.85 27.46 12.31
CA ILE A 435 0.95 26.91 10.95
C ILE A 435 1.05 27.98 9.87
N ALA A 436 0.72 29.23 10.18
CA ALA A 436 0.81 30.39 9.27
C ALA A 436 2.26 30.95 9.20
N THR A 437 3.25 30.10 8.97
CA THR A 437 4.68 30.46 9.07
C THR A 437 5.25 31.21 7.85
N GLY A 438 4.45 31.39 6.80
CA GLY A 438 4.84 32.02 5.55
C GLY A 438 4.91 31.05 4.36
N PRO A 439 4.63 31.52 3.12
CA PRO A 439 4.63 30.69 1.92
C PRO A 439 5.98 29.99 1.62
N SER A 440 5.91 28.71 1.24
CA SER A 440 7.03 27.90 0.76
C SER A 440 6.52 26.80 -0.19
N ASN A 441 7.39 25.94 -0.71
CA ASN A 441 7.01 24.89 -1.66
C ASN A 441 6.78 23.51 -1.01
N LYS A 442 6.41 23.48 0.28
CA LYS A 442 6.16 22.21 0.98
C LYS A 442 4.92 21.51 0.43
N LEU A 443 5.01 20.18 0.33
CA LEU A 443 3.89 19.32 -0.10
C LEU A 443 2.85 19.12 1.01
N GLY A 444 3.26 19.19 2.28
CA GLY A 444 2.37 18.99 3.43
C GLY A 444 2.07 17.51 3.73
N LEU A 445 3.07 16.64 3.56
CA LEU A 445 2.95 15.20 3.76
C LEU A 445 3.61 14.80 5.09
N GLY A 446 2.94 13.96 5.88
CA GLY A 446 3.45 13.47 7.16
C GLY A 446 2.64 13.96 8.36
N ILE A 447 2.88 13.33 9.52
CA ILE A 447 2.14 13.59 10.76
C ILE A 447 2.36 15.02 11.30
N GLU A 448 3.53 15.60 11.02
CA GLU A 448 3.87 16.97 11.36
C GLU A 448 3.01 18.01 10.61
N TYR A 449 2.34 17.60 9.52
CA TYR A 449 1.41 18.44 8.77
C TYR A 449 -0.06 18.21 9.13
N ALA A 450 -0.38 17.44 10.17
CA ALA A 450 -1.78 17.14 10.54
C ALA A 450 -2.66 18.40 10.68
N SER A 451 -2.15 19.47 11.29
CA SER A 451 -2.87 20.75 11.39
C SER A 451 -3.08 21.45 10.04
N HIS A 452 -2.15 21.28 9.09
CA HIS A 452 -2.31 21.78 7.71
C HIS A 452 -3.33 20.95 6.93
N THR A 453 -3.43 19.65 7.20
CA THR A 453 -4.46 18.76 6.62
C THR A 453 -5.84 19.12 7.14
N ALA A 454 -5.98 19.37 8.45
CA ALA A 454 -7.21 19.88 9.06
C ALA A 454 -7.65 21.20 8.41
N LEU A 455 -6.72 22.15 8.28
CA LEU A 455 -6.96 23.42 7.59
C LEU A 455 -7.37 23.21 6.12
N ASP A 456 -6.74 22.27 5.41
CA ASP A 456 -7.10 21.95 4.01
C ASP A 456 -8.56 21.54 3.87
N PHE A 457 -9.04 20.65 4.75
CA PHE A 457 -10.43 20.19 4.72
C PHE A 457 -11.43 21.31 4.97
N ILE A 458 -11.11 22.24 5.87
CA ILE A 458 -11.94 23.44 6.08
C ILE A 458 -11.92 24.31 4.82
N LEU A 459 -10.74 24.68 4.32
CA LEU A 459 -10.60 25.59 3.18
C LEU A 459 -11.28 25.07 1.91
N ARG A 460 -11.19 23.77 1.66
CA ARG A 460 -11.74 23.12 0.45
C ARG A 460 -13.23 23.40 0.29
N ASP A 461 -14.00 23.28 1.37
CA ASP A 461 -15.46 23.37 1.34
C ASP A 461 -15.94 24.76 1.81
N LEU A 462 -15.03 25.65 2.23
CA LEU A 462 -15.37 26.99 2.74
C LEU A 462 -15.95 27.92 1.66
N GLY A 463 -15.72 27.62 0.38
CA GLY A 463 -16.29 28.35 -0.75
C GLY A 463 -17.82 28.46 -0.68
N ASP A 464 -18.49 27.46 -0.10
CA ASP A 464 -19.96 27.41 0.03
C ASP A 464 -20.51 28.37 1.11
N TYR A 465 -19.63 29.04 1.86
CA TYR A 465 -19.98 29.90 2.99
C TYR A 465 -19.37 31.31 2.88
N PRO A 466 -19.84 32.14 1.92
CA PRO A 466 -19.29 33.47 1.70
C PRO A 466 -19.21 34.33 2.96
N GLY A 467 -18.03 34.92 3.19
CA GLY A 467 -17.78 35.83 4.31
C GLY A 467 -17.54 35.15 5.66
N LYS A 468 -17.58 33.81 5.74
CA LYS A 468 -17.34 33.06 6.98
C LYS A 468 -15.93 32.47 7.02
N GLY A 469 -15.31 32.42 8.21
CA GLY A 469 -14.05 31.70 8.40
C GLY A 469 -12.81 32.39 7.82
N TRP A 470 -12.78 33.73 7.79
CA TRP A 470 -11.64 34.51 7.31
C TRP A 470 -10.30 34.09 7.92
N ALA A 471 -10.25 33.82 9.22
CA ALA A 471 -9.02 33.41 9.91
C ALA A 471 -8.40 32.15 9.28
N PHE A 472 -9.21 31.19 8.82
CA PHE A 472 -8.73 30.00 8.13
C PHE A 472 -8.19 30.34 6.74
N VAL A 473 -8.89 31.19 5.99
CA VAL A 473 -8.43 31.68 4.68
C VAL A 473 -7.09 32.40 4.82
N GLU A 474 -6.98 33.31 5.78
CA GLU A 474 -5.77 34.08 6.04
C GLU A 474 -4.59 33.21 6.47
N ALA A 475 -4.80 32.24 7.35
CA ALA A 475 -3.80 31.25 7.71
C ALA A 475 -3.41 30.37 6.49
N GLY A 476 -4.40 30.00 5.68
CA GLY A 476 -4.22 29.24 4.45
C GLY A 476 -3.33 29.95 3.44
N LEU A 477 -3.53 31.25 3.21
CA LEU A 477 -2.71 32.10 2.34
C LEU A 477 -1.26 32.25 2.85
N GLN A 478 -1.05 32.13 4.16
CA GLN A 478 0.26 32.18 4.81
C GLN A 478 0.90 30.80 5.01
N SER A 479 0.20 29.72 4.66
CA SER A 479 0.68 28.36 4.89
C SER A 479 1.94 28.09 4.07
N PRO A 480 2.96 27.42 4.64
CA PRO A 480 4.11 26.95 3.89
C PRO A 480 3.73 25.82 2.91
N VAL A 481 2.54 25.21 3.05
CA VAL A 481 2.03 24.15 2.17
C VAL A 481 1.32 24.77 0.96
N VAL A 482 1.78 24.42 -0.25
CA VAL A 482 1.24 24.96 -1.52
C VAL A 482 -0.28 24.73 -1.62
N ARG A 483 -0.73 23.53 -1.28
CA ARG A 483 -2.14 23.13 -1.40
C ARG A 483 -3.08 23.99 -0.56
N ASN A 484 -2.72 24.31 0.68
CA ASN A 484 -3.53 25.20 1.53
C ASN A 484 -3.70 26.59 0.90
N ARG A 485 -2.62 27.16 0.33
CA ARG A 485 -2.69 28.47 -0.35
C ARG A 485 -3.63 28.42 -1.55
N ILE A 486 -3.57 27.34 -2.35
CA ILE A 486 -4.49 27.13 -3.48
C ILE A 486 -5.94 27.02 -2.98
N MET A 487 -6.22 26.24 -1.93
CA MET A 487 -7.59 26.09 -1.40
C MET A 487 -8.13 27.41 -0.85
N ALA A 488 -7.31 28.21 -0.16
CA ALA A 488 -7.71 29.53 0.32
C ALA A 488 -8.07 30.50 -0.82
N LEU A 489 -7.27 30.51 -1.90
CA LEU A 489 -7.57 31.30 -3.10
C LEU A 489 -8.85 30.84 -3.80
N LYS A 490 -9.07 29.52 -3.87
CA LYS A 490 -10.30 28.94 -4.43
C LYS A 490 -11.53 29.36 -3.61
N ALA A 491 -11.48 29.28 -2.29
CA ALA A 491 -12.57 29.74 -1.43
C ALA A 491 -12.93 31.23 -1.72
N LEU A 492 -11.92 32.11 -1.75
CA LEU A 492 -12.13 33.52 -2.07
C LEU A 492 -12.67 33.78 -3.47
N SER A 493 -12.26 32.99 -4.47
CA SER A 493 -12.79 33.12 -5.84
C SER A 493 -14.29 32.82 -5.92
N VAL A 494 -14.81 31.95 -5.05
CA VAL A 494 -16.23 31.59 -5.01
C VAL A 494 -17.06 32.65 -4.27
N TRP A 495 -16.52 33.26 -3.21
CA TRP A 495 -17.25 34.17 -2.32
C TRP A 495 -17.80 35.45 -2.99
N ARG A 496 -17.31 35.83 -4.18
CA ARG A 496 -17.49 37.17 -4.77
C ARG A 496 -16.92 38.28 -3.89
N ARG A 497 -16.37 39.32 -4.51
CA ARG A 497 -15.66 40.42 -3.81
C ARG A 497 -16.51 41.14 -2.78
N GLU A 498 -17.82 41.26 -3.01
CA GLU A 498 -18.76 41.92 -2.10
C GLU A 498 -18.89 41.23 -0.75
N ASN A 499 -18.59 39.93 -0.66
CA ASN A 499 -18.61 39.15 0.59
C ASN A 499 -17.23 38.99 1.21
N TRP A 500 -16.20 39.65 0.65
CA TRP A 500 -14.88 39.59 1.24
C TRP A 500 -14.82 40.44 2.52
N PRO A 501 -14.22 39.93 3.61
CA PRO A 501 -13.92 40.72 4.79
C PRO A 501 -13.09 41.97 4.45
N GLU A 502 -13.25 43.02 5.25
CA GLU A 502 -12.47 44.25 5.11
C GLU A 502 -10.96 43.95 5.20
N GLY A 503 -10.16 44.54 4.31
CA GLY A 503 -8.72 44.32 4.25
C GLY A 503 -8.25 43.11 3.42
N THR A 504 -9.17 42.28 2.90
CA THR A 504 -8.83 41.11 2.08
C THR A 504 -7.95 41.45 0.87
N GLU A 505 -8.26 42.52 0.14
CA GLU A 505 -7.46 42.94 -1.03
C GLU A 505 -6.02 43.31 -0.65
N VAL A 506 -5.83 43.98 0.49
CA VAL A 506 -4.50 44.35 0.99
C VAL A 506 -3.72 43.10 1.39
N ALA A 507 -4.37 42.14 2.06
CA ALA A 507 -3.76 40.87 2.42
C ALA A 507 -3.34 40.07 1.18
N LEU A 508 -4.19 39.98 0.16
CA LEU A 508 -3.87 39.31 -1.11
C LEU A 508 -2.64 39.92 -1.80
N GLN A 509 -2.55 41.25 -1.86
CA GLN A 509 -1.38 41.94 -2.43
C GLN A 509 -0.10 41.65 -1.62
N LYS A 510 -0.19 41.67 -0.29
CA LYS A 510 0.93 41.36 0.60
C LYS A 510 1.44 39.93 0.37
N PHE A 511 0.54 38.94 0.38
CA PHE A 511 0.93 37.53 0.25
C PHE A 511 1.42 37.19 -1.15
N MET A 512 0.83 37.76 -2.19
CA MET A 512 1.36 37.66 -3.57
C MET A 512 2.79 38.19 -3.69
N GLY A 513 3.15 39.21 -2.92
CA GLY A 513 4.50 39.80 -2.91
C GLY A 513 5.59 38.84 -2.43
N VAL A 514 5.23 37.88 -1.57
CA VAL A 514 6.15 36.89 -0.96
C VAL A 514 5.93 35.47 -1.46
N GLU A 515 4.99 35.24 -2.38
CA GLU A 515 4.68 33.92 -2.92
C GLU A 515 5.84 33.36 -3.77
N PRO A 516 6.43 32.21 -3.37
CA PRO A 516 7.53 31.58 -4.11
C PRO A 516 7.07 30.69 -5.27
N GLU A 517 5.85 30.16 -5.24
CA GLU A 517 5.34 29.26 -6.26
C GLU A 517 4.70 30.07 -7.40
N THR A 518 5.15 29.82 -8.63
CA THR A 518 4.82 30.67 -9.78
C THR A 518 3.36 30.56 -10.18
N ASP A 519 2.77 29.36 -10.12
CA ASP A 519 1.38 29.14 -10.47
C ASP A 519 0.42 29.66 -9.38
N VAL A 520 0.76 29.51 -8.10
CA VAL A 520 0.03 30.16 -7.00
C VAL A 520 0.09 31.69 -7.14
N LYS A 521 1.24 32.25 -7.53
CA LYS A 521 1.36 33.69 -7.79
C LYS A 521 0.48 34.15 -8.96
N LYS A 522 0.30 33.32 -9.99
CA LYS A 522 -0.69 33.59 -11.06
C LYS A 522 -2.12 33.58 -10.51
N HIS A 523 -2.46 32.61 -9.65
CA HIS A 523 -3.77 32.56 -9.02
C HIS A 523 -4.07 33.83 -8.20
N PHE A 524 -3.12 34.33 -7.41
CA PHE A 524 -3.24 35.64 -6.74
C PHE A 524 -3.53 36.77 -7.73
N ASN A 525 -2.73 36.88 -8.80
CA ASN A 525 -2.90 37.93 -9.82
C ASN A 525 -4.27 37.85 -10.51
N ASN A 526 -4.72 36.62 -10.83
CA ASN A 526 -6.01 36.39 -11.46
C ASN A 526 -7.15 36.81 -10.53
N LEU A 527 -7.10 36.40 -9.26
CA LEU A 527 -8.11 36.75 -8.26
C LEU A 527 -8.20 38.27 -8.04
N ILE A 528 -7.06 38.95 -7.86
CA ILE A 528 -6.97 40.41 -7.71
C ILE A 528 -7.42 41.15 -8.97
N ALA A 529 -7.26 40.55 -10.15
CA ALA A 529 -7.75 41.11 -11.41
C ALA A 529 -9.23 40.75 -11.74
N GLY A 530 -9.87 39.89 -10.93
CA GLY A 530 -11.25 39.48 -11.14
C GLY A 530 -11.41 38.46 -12.27
N ARG A 531 -10.34 37.70 -12.54
CA ARG A 531 -10.28 36.60 -13.52
C ARG A 531 -10.45 35.26 -12.81
N ASN A 532 -10.82 34.23 -13.58
CA ASN A 532 -10.79 32.85 -13.09
C ASN A 532 -9.36 32.45 -12.69
N LEU A 533 -9.24 31.53 -11.73
CA LEU A 533 -7.94 31.08 -11.25
C LEU A 533 -7.19 30.29 -12.31
N ASP A 534 -7.89 29.49 -13.12
CA ASP A 534 -7.34 28.65 -14.20
C ASP A 534 -6.80 29.44 -15.41
#